data_AF-A0A7X8LK03-F1
#
_entry.id   AF-A0A7X8LK03-F1
#
_cell.length_a   1.000
_cell.length_b   1.000
_cell.length_c   1.000
_cell.angle_alpha   90.00
_cell.angle_beta   90.00
_cell.angle_gamma   90.00
#
_symmetry.space_group_name_H-M   'P 1'
#
loop_
_entity.id
_entity.type
_entity.pdbx_description
1 polymer ?
#
loop_
_entity_poly.entity_id
_entity_poly.type
_entity_poly.pdbx_seq_one_letter_code
_entity_poly.pdbx_strand_id
1 'polypeptide(L)'
;MSTFILTAIAICLAFKLHSEPAAPPATPDAPYMTPHALALILGKEIQNRTADLEGLLFSPAVTSPEIEALRKKSISYDFLLSREMSDADRKQLEQERTETNHKLREVVLAHPVAQKQAAAIESDKMELKKVFQEIREAEMKRRNATTKKETDN
;
A
#
# COMPACT_ATOMS: atom_id res chain seq x y z
N MET A 1 -10.36 9.22 -5.31
CA MET A 1 -9.81 7.91 -4.92
C MET A 1 -9.60 7.83 -3.39
N SER A 2 -10.63 8.14 -2.60
CA SER A 2 -10.46 8.34 -1.14
C SER A 2 -11.42 7.51 -0.29
N THR A 3 -11.96 6.42 -0.85
CA THR A 3 -12.95 5.54 -0.20
C THR A 3 -12.37 4.18 0.21
N PHE A 4 -11.26 3.74 -0.37
CA PHE A 4 -10.67 2.42 -0.11
C PHE A 4 -9.82 2.34 1.17
N ILE A 5 -9.28 3.47 1.65
CA ILE A 5 -8.46 3.51 2.87
C ILE A 5 -9.36 3.51 4.12
N LEU A 6 -10.55 4.12 4.03
CA LEU A 6 -11.52 4.18 5.13
C LEU A 6 -12.10 2.80 5.47
N THR A 7 -12.32 1.93 4.48
CA THR A 7 -12.82 0.57 4.70
C THR A 7 -11.80 -0.34 5.38
N ALA A 8 -10.51 -0.23 5.04
CA ALA A 8 -9.48 -1.03 5.70
C ALA A 8 -9.35 -0.72 7.20
N ILE A 9 -9.46 0.56 7.57
CA ILE A 9 -9.38 1.02 8.97
C ILE A 9 -10.63 0.60 9.76
N ALA A 10 -11.82 0.66 9.15
CA ALA A 10 -13.07 0.24 9.79
C ALA A 10 -13.09 -1.26 10.13
N ILE A 11 -12.47 -2.10 9.29
CA ILE A 11 -12.37 -3.55 9.53
C ILE A 11 -11.41 -3.85 10.69
N CYS A 12 -10.30 -3.12 10.80
CA CYS A 12 -9.37 -3.27 11.93
C CYS A 12 -9.99 -2.85 13.28
N LEU A 13 -10.86 -1.83 13.30
CA LEU A 13 -11.54 -1.37 14.52
C LEU A 13 -12.64 -2.32 14.99
N ALA A 14 -13.38 -2.95 14.06
CA ALA A 14 -14.43 -3.91 14.42
C ALA A 14 -13.87 -5.19 15.09
N PHE A 15 -12.64 -5.59 14.74
CA PHE A 15 -11.99 -6.78 15.29
C PHE A 15 -11.50 -6.60 16.74
N LYS A 16 -11.19 -5.37 17.16
CA LYS A 16 -10.78 -5.07 18.54
C LYS A 16 -11.93 -5.14 19.56
N LEU A 17 -13.18 -5.13 19.14
CA LEU A 17 -14.35 -5.14 20.03
C LEU A 17 -14.96 -6.53 20.30
N HIS A 18 -14.45 -7.61 19.70
CA HIS A 18 -15.05 -8.96 19.80
C HIS A 18 -14.17 -10.01 20.51
N SER A 19 -13.18 -9.59 21.30
CA SER A 19 -12.47 -10.48 22.24
C SER A 19 -13.21 -10.41 23.59
N GLU A 20 -14.05 -11.36 24.02
CA GLU A 20 -13.78 -12.72 24.52
C GLU A 20 -15.14 -13.45 24.77
N PRO A 21 -15.23 -14.80 24.93
CA PRO A 21 -14.68 -15.52 26.10
C PRO A 21 -14.03 -16.92 25.86
N ALA A 22 -12.99 -17.18 26.66
CA ALA A 22 -12.56 -18.42 27.34
C ALA A 22 -12.57 -19.86 26.70
N ALA A 23 -11.34 -20.41 26.59
CA ALA A 23 -10.84 -21.80 26.80
C ALA A 23 -11.01 -22.90 25.70
N PRO A 24 -10.17 -23.99 25.65
CA PRO A 24 -8.95 -24.34 26.43
C PRO A 24 -7.65 -24.47 25.55
N PRO A 25 -6.44 -24.71 26.12
CA PRO A 25 -5.17 -24.49 25.42
C PRO A 25 -4.81 -25.68 24.52
N ALA A 26 -4.72 -25.44 23.22
CA ALA A 26 -4.17 -26.42 22.29
C ALA A 26 -2.65 -26.25 22.16
N THR A 27 -1.97 -27.38 22.08
CA THR A 27 -0.52 -27.64 22.08
C THR A 27 0.33 -26.78 21.13
N PRO A 28 1.64 -26.63 21.42
CA PRO A 28 2.53 -25.73 20.69
C PRO A 28 3.04 -26.37 19.39
N ASP A 29 2.19 -26.48 18.38
CA ASP A 29 2.57 -27.02 17.08
C ASP A 29 2.87 -25.91 16.08
N ALA A 30 4.16 -25.55 15.96
CA ALA A 30 4.77 -24.70 14.92
C ALA A 30 4.14 -23.31 14.70
N PRO A 31 4.88 -22.30 14.21
CA PRO A 31 4.25 -21.06 13.76
C PRO A 31 3.52 -21.32 12.44
N TYR A 32 2.39 -22.05 12.47
CA TYR A 32 1.43 -22.02 11.38
C TYR A 32 0.90 -20.59 11.33
N MET A 33 1.45 -19.78 10.42
CA MET A 33 0.88 -18.47 10.15
C MET A 33 -0.58 -18.65 9.78
N THR A 34 -1.47 -18.12 10.61
CA THR A 34 -2.89 -18.11 10.30
C THR A 34 -3.12 -17.24 9.07
N PRO A 35 -4.14 -17.52 8.24
CA PRO A 35 -4.49 -16.64 7.12
C PRO A 35 -4.66 -15.17 7.53
N HIS A 36 -5.11 -14.91 8.76
CA HIS A 36 -5.20 -13.58 9.33
C HIS A 36 -3.83 -12.93 9.56
N ALA A 37 -2.87 -13.67 10.14
CA ALA A 37 -1.50 -13.19 10.30
C ALA A 37 -0.84 -12.92 8.93
N LEU A 38 -1.09 -13.79 7.95
CA LEU A 38 -0.61 -13.61 6.57
C LEU A 38 -1.18 -12.35 5.92
N ALA A 39 -2.48 -12.11 6.06
CA ALA A 39 -3.11 -10.89 5.55
C ALA A 39 -2.49 -9.61 6.17
N LEU A 40 -2.20 -9.62 7.47
CA LEU A 40 -1.56 -8.48 8.14
C LEU A 40 -0.13 -8.24 7.64
N ILE A 41 0.66 -9.31 7.48
CA ILE A 41 2.05 -9.20 6.98
C ILE A 41 2.06 -8.70 5.53
N LEU A 42 1.24 -9.30 4.65
CA LEU A 42 1.13 -8.86 3.26
C LEU A 42 0.65 -7.40 3.16
N GLY A 43 -0.32 -7.01 3.98
CA GLY A 43 -0.79 -5.62 4.04
C GLY A 43 0.32 -4.64 4.42
N LYS A 44 1.16 -5.00 5.40
CA LYS A 44 2.31 -4.19 5.80
C LYS A 44 3.40 -4.14 4.73
N GLU A 45 3.67 -5.28 4.07
CA GLU A 45 4.65 -5.37 3.00
C GLU A 45 4.25 -4.53 1.78
N ILE A 46 2.98 -4.59 1.37
CA ILE A 46 2.43 -3.74 0.30
C ILE A 46 2.60 -2.26 0.65
N GLN A 47 2.30 -1.87 1.89
CA GLN A 47 2.47 -0.48 2.33
C GLN A 47 3.93 -0.04 2.26
N ASN A 48 4.85 -0.86 2.75
CA ASN A 48 6.28 -0.55 2.74
C ASN A 48 6.80 -0.42 1.30
N ARG A 49 6.51 -1.41 0.44
CA ARG A 49 6.93 -1.39 -0.97
C ARG A 49 6.33 -0.23 -1.75
N THR A 50 5.10 0.18 -1.43
CA THR A 50 4.48 1.36 -2.04
C THR A 50 5.21 2.64 -1.64
N ALA A 51 5.66 2.76 -0.38
CA ALA A 51 6.50 3.87 0.05
C ALA A 51 7.88 3.84 -0.63
N ASP A 52 8.47 2.66 -0.80
CA ASP A 52 9.75 2.49 -1.50
C ASP A 52 9.67 2.93 -2.97
N LEU A 53 8.53 2.71 -3.64
CA LEU A 53 8.28 3.22 -5.00
C LEU A 53 8.36 4.75 -5.06
N GLU A 54 7.86 5.48 -4.05
CA GLU A 54 8.01 6.94 -4.00
C GLU A 54 9.48 7.34 -3.79
N GLY A 55 10.22 6.55 -3.00
CA GLY A 55 11.66 6.71 -2.82
C GLY A 55 12.47 6.58 -4.11
N LEU A 56 11.94 5.94 -5.16
CA LEU A 56 12.61 5.82 -6.45
C LEU A 56 12.76 7.16 -7.19
N LEU A 57 11.93 8.16 -6.87
CA LEU A 57 11.94 9.45 -7.57
C LEU A 57 13.31 10.13 -7.55
N PHE A 58 14.08 9.92 -6.49
CA PHE A 58 15.44 10.45 -6.35
C PHE A 58 16.49 9.36 -6.13
N SER A 59 16.13 8.08 -6.36
CA SER A 59 17.05 6.97 -6.22
C SER A 59 18.11 6.95 -7.34
N PRO A 60 19.40 6.76 -7.02
CA PRO A 60 20.46 6.63 -8.02
C PRO A 60 20.31 5.35 -8.86
N ALA A 61 19.58 4.34 -8.37
CA ALA A 61 19.31 3.10 -9.10
C ALA A 61 18.33 3.30 -10.29
N VAL A 62 17.60 4.41 -10.30
CA VAL A 62 16.69 4.78 -11.39
C VAL A 62 17.27 6.04 -12.03
N THR A 63 18.12 5.84 -13.05
CA THR A 63 18.78 6.95 -13.74
C THR A 63 18.68 6.80 -15.26
N SER A 64 18.46 7.92 -15.91
CA SER A 64 18.55 8.11 -17.35
C SER A 64 18.82 9.60 -17.60
N PRO A 65 19.33 10.00 -18.78
CA PRO A 65 19.54 11.41 -19.09
C PRO A 65 18.29 12.27 -18.90
N GLU A 66 17.11 11.74 -19.25
CA GLU A 66 15.83 12.43 -19.05
C GLU A 66 15.46 12.55 -17.57
N ILE A 67 15.61 11.47 -16.80
CA ILE A 67 15.30 11.46 -15.35
C ILE A 67 16.21 12.45 -14.61
N GLU A 68 17.51 12.48 -14.93
CA GLU A 68 18.45 13.42 -14.32
C GLU A 68 18.14 14.88 -14.67
N ALA A 69 17.77 15.15 -15.92
CA ALA A 69 17.36 16.49 -16.34
C ALA A 69 16.11 16.95 -15.58
N LEU A 70 15.10 16.08 -15.43
CA LEU A 70 13.88 16.36 -14.69
C LEU A 70 14.14 16.55 -13.19
N ARG A 71 15.01 15.72 -12.58
CA ARG A 71 15.43 15.88 -11.17
C ARG A 71 16.12 17.21 -10.94
N LYS A 72 17.10 17.57 -11.78
CA LYS A 72 17.79 18.86 -11.70
C LYS A 72 16.80 20.01 -11.82
N LYS A 73 15.86 19.92 -12.76
CA LYS A 73 14.82 20.93 -12.96
C LYS A 73 13.88 21.06 -11.75
N SER A 74 13.45 19.95 -11.18
CA SER A 74 12.65 19.89 -9.95
C SER A 74 13.36 20.57 -8.77
N ILE A 75 14.64 20.25 -8.54
CA ILE A 75 15.47 20.86 -7.49
C ILE A 75 15.63 22.37 -7.73
N SER A 76 15.85 22.79 -8.99
CA SER A 76 15.93 24.20 -9.35
C SER A 76 14.63 24.95 -9.03
N TYR A 77 13.47 24.34 -9.25
CA TYR A 77 12.19 24.95 -8.88
C TYR A 77 12.03 25.10 -7.37
N ASP A 78 12.40 24.09 -6.57
CA ASP A 78 12.38 24.20 -5.11
C ASP A 78 13.27 25.35 -4.63
N PHE A 79 14.46 25.48 -5.22
CA PHE A 79 15.37 26.58 -4.91
C PHE A 79 14.79 27.94 -5.31
N LEU A 80 14.23 28.07 -6.51
CA LEU A 80 13.65 29.32 -6.97
C LEU A 80 12.44 29.73 -6.12
N LEU A 81 11.52 28.81 -5.80
CA LEU A 81 10.33 29.07 -4.97
C LEU A 81 10.67 29.49 -3.54
N SER A 82 11.88 29.19 -3.06
CA SER A 82 12.37 29.67 -1.76
C SER A 82 12.74 31.16 -1.74
N ARG A 83 12.87 31.79 -2.93
CA ARG A 83 13.21 33.21 -3.06
C ARG A 83 11.97 34.09 -3.04
N GLU A 84 12.19 35.36 -2.75
CA GLU A 84 11.17 36.39 -2.89
C GLU A 84 10.90 36.66 -4.38
N MET A 85 9.62 36.63 -4.75
CA MET A 85 9.13 36.84 -6.12
C MET A 85 7.66 37.28 -6.06
N SER A 86 7.13 37.78 -7.17
CA SER A 86 5.72 38.15 -7.24
C SER A 86 4.81 36.92 -7.10
N ASP A 87 3.58 37.13 -6.64
CA ASP A 87 2.60 36.05 -6.53
C ASP A 87 2.26 35.43 -7.89
N ALA A 88 2.31 36.24 -8.96
CA ALA A 88 2.09 35.76 -10.32
C ALA A 88 3.21 34.81 -10.77
N ASP A 89 4.48 35.21 -10.56
CA ASP A 89 5.65 34.39 -10.89
C ASP A 89 5.67 33.12 -10.03
N ARG A 90 5.36 33.24 -8.73
CA ARG A 90 5.27 32.11 -7.81
C ARG A 90 4.24 31.09 -8.31
N LYS A 91 3.04 31.53 -8.66
CA LYS A 91 1.98 30.64 -9.13
C LYS A 91 2.35 29.94 -10.44
N GLN A 92 2.95 30.67 -11.39
CA GLN A 92 3.43 30.08 -12.63
C GLN A 92 4.51 29.03 -12.33
N LEU A 93 5.46 29.35 -11.46
CA LEU A 93 6.56 28.46 -11.11
C LEU A 93 6.09 27.21 -10.36
N GLU A 94 5.08 27.33 -9.49
CA GLU A 94 4.42 26.20 -8.83
C GLU A 94 3.72 25.27 -9.82
N GLN A 95 3.09 25.84 -10.85
CA GLN A 95 2.48 25.06 -11.92
C GLN A 95 3.54 24.29 -12.71
N GLU A 96 4.60 24.97 -13.16
CA GLU A 96 5.68 24.32 -13.91
C GLU A 96 6.40 23.24 -13.08
N ARG A 97 6.57 23.48 -11.78
CA ARG A 97 7.09 22.48 -10.83
C ARG A 97 6.18 21.27 -10.76
N THR A 98 4.86 21.49 -10.65
CA THR A 98 3.88 20.41 -10.56
C THR A 98 3.89 19.55 -11.81
N GLU A 99 3.91 20.18 -12.99
CA GLU A 99 4.01 19.49 -14.29
C GLU A 99 5.33 18.72 -14.43
N THR A 100 6.45 19.32 -14.02
CA THR A 100 7.76 18.68 -14.06
C THR A 100 7.82 17.48 -13.11
N ASN A 101 7.28 17.60 -11.90
CA ASN A 101 7.21 16.51 -10.93
C ASN A 101 6.28 15.39 -11.40
N HIS A 102 5.17 15.73 -12.07
CA HIS A 102 4.30 14.75 -12.71
C HIS A 102 5.05 13.96 -13.77
N LYS A 103 5.72 14.66 -14.70
CA LYS A 103 6.51 14.01 -15.75
C LYS A 103 7.65 13.16 -15.17
N LEU A 104 8.33 13.64 -14.14
CA LEU A 104 9.36 12.87 -13.43
C LEU A 104 8.78 11.56 -12.88
N ARG A 105 7.61 11.60 -12.23
CA ARG A 105 6.94 10.40 -11.73
C ARG A 105 6.60 9.42 -12.84
N GLU A 106 6.05 9.90 -13.95
CA GLU A 106 5.71 9.05 -15.09
C GLU A 106 6.94 8.33 -15.66
N VAL A 107 8.02 9.06 -15.92
CA VAL A 107 9.25 8.50 -16.49
C VAL A 107 9.93 7.54 -15.50
N VAL A 108 9.95 7.87 -14.21
CA VAL A 108 10.48 6.98 -13.17
C VAL A 108 9.65 5.70 -13.07
N LEU A 109 8.31 5.78 -13.10
CA LEU A 109 7.44 4.61 -13.06
C LEU A 109 7.53 3.75 -14.32
N ALA A 110 7.87 4.34 -15.47
CA ALA A 110 8.17 3.61 -16.69
C ALA A 110 9.54 2.92 -16.68
N HIS A 111 10.42 3.25 -15.73
CA HIS A 111 11.75 2.65 -15.64
C HIS A 111 11.67 1.16 -15.23
N PRO A 112 12.49 0.26 -15.80
CA PRO A 112 12.41 -1.18 -15.52
C PRO A 112 12.49 -1.55 -14.04
N VAL A 113 13.30 -0.83 -13.26
CA VAL A 113 13.41 -1.04 -11.80
C VAL A 113 12.09 -0.74 -11.09
N ALA A 114 11.43 0.36 -11.45
CA ALA A 114 10.14 0.73 -10.88
C ALA A 114 9.03 -0.22 -11.34
N GLN A 115 9.03 -0.61 -12.62
CA GLN A 115 8.07 -1.60 -13.15
C GLN A 115 8.19 -2.95 -12.44
N LYS A 116 9.41 -3.42 -12.15
CA LYS A 116 9.64 -4.66 -11.41
C LYS A 116 9.08 -4.57 -9.99
N GLN A 117 9.30 -3.45 -9.29
CA GLN A 117 8.74 -3.23 -7.95
C GLN A 117 7.21 -3.10 -7.97
N ALA A 118 6.65 -2.37 -8.94
CA ALA A 118 5.21 -2.24 -9.12
C ALA A 118 4.55 -3.60 -9.40
N ALA A 119 5.17 -4.43 -10.23
CA ALA A 119 4.69 -5.79 -10.51
C ALA A 119 4.72 -6.68 -9.26
N ALA A 120 5.74 -6.55 -8.40
CA ALA A 120 5.79 -7.28 -7.13
C ALA A 120 4.65 -6.85 -6.19
N ILE A 121 4.37 -5.55 -6.11
CA ILE A 121 3.24 -5.03 -5.32
C ILE A 121 1.91 -5.56 -5.83
N GLU A 122 1.69 -5.58 -7.15
CA GLU A 122 0.46 -6.14 -7.74
C GLU A 122 0.34 -7.64 -7.46
N SER A 123 1.45 -8.39 -7.50
CA SER A 123 1.47 -9.79 -7.08
C SER A 123 1.05 -9.96 -5.62
N ASP A 124 1.63 -9.19 -4.70
CA ASP A 124 1.30 -9.24 -3.28
C ASP A 124 -0.17 -8.88 -3.01
N LYS A 125 -0.72 -7.90 -3.75
CA LYS A 125 -2.15 -7.54 -3.68
C LYS A 125 -3.05 -8.68 -4.13
N MET A 126 -2.69 -9.38 -5.20
CA MET A 126 -3.44 -10.54 -5.68
C MET A 126 -3.40 -11.68 -4.65
N GLU A 127 -2.25 -11.90 -4.00
CA GLU A 127 -2.11 -12.88 -2.93
C GLU A 127 -2.98 -12.50 -1.72
N LEU A 128 -2.91 -11.25 -1.26
CA LEU A 128 -3.73 -10.74 -0.18
C LEU A 128 -5.23 -10.94 -0.45
N LYS A 129 -5.67 -10.72 -1.69
CA LYS A 129 -7.06 -10.95 -2.10
C LYS A 129 -7.47 -12.43 -1.97
N LYS A 130 -6.58 -13.36 -2.32
CA LYS A 130 -6.82 -14.81 -2.16
C LYS A 130 -6.93 -15.18 -0.68
N VAL A 131 -6.01 -14.67 0.15
CA VAL A 131 -6.03 -14.92 1.60
C VAL A 131 -7.34 -14.41 2.23
N PHE A 132 -7.82 -13.23 1.84
CA PHE A 132 -9.11 -12.73 2.33
C PHE A 132 -10.29 -13.60 1.88
N GLN A 133 -10.23 -14.16 0.69
CA GLN A 133 -11.26 -15.08 0.20
C GLN A 133 -11.27 -16.38 1.03
N GLU A 134 -10.10 -16.94 1.33
CA GLU A 134 -9.96 -18.13 2.18
C GLU A 134 -10.48 -17.91 3.60
N ILE A 135 -10.17 -16.75 4.20
CA ILE A 135 -10.70 -16.35 5.51
C ILE A 135 -12.23 -16.36 5.48
N ARG A 136 -12.82 -15.69 4.48
CA ARG A 136 -14.28 -15.59 4.35
C ARG A 136 -14.93 -16.96 4.18
N GLU A 137 -14.35 -17.83 3.37
CA GLU A 137 -14.87 -19.18 3.16
C GLU A 137 -14.80 -20.04 4.43
N ALA A 138 -13.71 -19.93 5.19
CA ALA A 138 -13.57 -20.60 6.48
C ALA A 138 -14.60 -20.09 7.49
N GLU A 139 -14.86 -18.79 7.54
CA GLU A 139 -15.89 -18.19 8.40
C GLU A 139 -17.30 -18.64 8.02
N MET A 140 -17.64 -18.67 6.72
CA MET A 140 -18.93 -19.16 6.24
C MET A 140 -19.15 -20.63 6.58
N LYS A 141 -18.11 -21.48 6.40
CA LYS A 141 -18.16 -22.89 6.79
C LYS A 141 -18.40 -23.05 8.30
N ARG A 142 -17.73 -22.25 9.13
CA ARG A 142 -17.93 -22.27 10.59
C ARG A 142 -19.37 -21.88 10.97
N ARG A 143 -19.90 -20.80 10.39
CA ARG A 143 -21.29 -20.35 10.64
C ARG A 143 -22.32 -21.42 10.25
N ASN A 144 -22.14 -22.05 9.09
CA ASN A 144 -23.04 -23.12 8.62
C ASN A 144 -22.95 -24.39 9.48
N ALA A 145 -21.79 -24.68 10.06
CA ALA A 145 -21.61 -25.81 10.96
C ALA A 145 -22.23 -25.57 12.34
N THR A 146 -22.22 -24.33 12.84
CA THR A 146 -22.86 -23.95 14.11
C THR A 146 -24.38 -23.94 14.00
N THR A 147 -24.96 -23.42 12.91
CA THR A 147 -26.42 -23.41 12.72
C THR A 147 -27.00 -24.81 12.59
N LYS A 148 -26.29 -25.75 11.97
CA LYS A 148 -26.75 -27.15 11.88
C LYS A 148 -26.77 -27.86 13.24
N LYS A 149 -25.85 -27.53 14.15
CA LYS A 149 -25.82 -28.11 15.51
C LYS A 149 -26.93 -27.58 16.41
N GLU A 150 -27.42 -26.35 16.17
CA GLU A 150 -28.54 -25.78 16.94
C GLU A 150 -29.90 -26.32 16.48
N THR A 151 -30.04 -26.78 15.24
CA THR A 151 -31.29 -27.36 14.72
C THR A 151 -31.46 -28.86 15.00
N ASP A 152 -30.39 -29.55 15.39
CA ASP A 152 -30.40 -30.99 15.71
C ASP A 152 -30.52 -31.27 17.23
N ASN A 153 -30.72 -30.24 18.06
CA ASN A 153 -30.97 -30.30 19.52
C ASN A 153 -32.39 -29.84 19.84
#